data_AF-A0A1Y2UWG6-F1
#
_entry.id   AF-A0A1Y2UWG6-F1
#
_cell.length_a   1.000
_cell.length_b   1.000
_cell.length_c   1.000
_cell.angle_alpha   90.00
_cell.angle_beta   90.00
_cell.angle_gamma   90.00
#
_symmetry.space_group_name_H-M   'P 1'
#
loop_
_entity.id
_entity.type
_entity.pdbx_description
1 polymer ?
#
loop_
_entity_poly.entity_id
_entity_poly.type
_entity_poly.pdbx_seq_one_letter_code
_entity_poly.pdbx_strand_id
1 'polypeptide(L)'
;MLNEPDPLKRNHFTQKWLKNMERHLNVIIITSSVVSSIMVSAFSWAPFSDDRGNSVCVQLVKATWYGGIILSVSSIAAASQQITSIHRLDLYPEGCEMIHRLLGECVQEPATSNGGNQVRETAELHRPMVKLRLSQAFLWQIPVMLLNGSLYLFTAGLCILAYWDFTKSFHVSVEAVQVIGTLV
;
A
#
# COMPACT_ATOMS: atom_id res chain seq x y z
N MET A 1 9.60 13.56 16.25
CA MET A 1 8.37 13.98 15.54
C MET A 1 7.29 14.46 16.49
N LEU A 2 6.94 13.74 17.57
CA LEU A 2 6.05 14.28 18.62
C LEU A 2 6.69 14.50 19.99
N ASN A 3 7.86 13.91 20.26
CA ASN A 3 8.58 14.05 21.53
C ASN A 3 9.58 15.22 21.60
N GLU A 4 9.67 16.07 20.57
CA GLU A 4 10.58 17.21 20.61
C GLU A 4 9.95 18.32 21.46
N PRO A 5 10.62 18.79 22.54
CA PRO A 5 10.05 19.77 23.46
C PRO A 5 9.96 21.18 22.86
N ASP A 6 10.79 21.48 21.86
CA ASP A 6 10.79 22.79 21.19
C ASP A 6 9.75 22.82 20.05
N PRO A 7 8.73 23.70 20.13
CA PRO A 7 7.67 23.78 19.13
C PRO A 7 8.18 24.16 17.73
N LEU A 8 9.26 24.95 17.64
CA LEU A 8 9.82 25.38 16.35
C LEU A 8 10.54 24.23 15.65
N LYS A 9 11.36 23.46 16.40
CA LYS A 9 12.00 22.24 15.87
C LYS A 9 10.97 21.18 15.52
N ARG A 10 9.91 21.04 16.31
CA ARG A 10 8.81 20.10 16.03
C ARG A 10 8.12 20.45 14.70
N ASN A 11 7.79 21.72 14.47
CA ASN A 11 7.25 22.18 13.19
C ASN A 11 8.20 21.93 12.02
N HIS A 12 9.49 22.21 12.19
CA HIS A 12 10.50 21.94 11.16
C HIS A 12 10.55 20.45 10.78
N PHE A 13 10.53 19.55 11.77
CA PHE A 13 10.50 18.11 11.50
C PHE A 13 9.20 17.64 10.86
N THR A 14 8.06 18.24 11.21
CA THR A 14 6.77 17.95 10.58
C THR A 14 6.73 18.39 9.12
N GLN A 15 7.23 19.58 8.80
CA GLN A 15 7.37 20.03 7.41
C GLN A 15 8.31 19.14 6.61
N LYS A 16 9.45 18.75 7.21
CA LYS A 16 10.39 17.81 6.57
C LYS A 16 9.74 16.45 6.30
N TRP A 17 8.91 15.97 7.22
CA TRP A 17 8.14 14.74 7.05
C TRP A 17 7.10 14.85 5.94
N LEU A 18 6.31 15.92 5.89
CA LEU A 18 5.32 16.16 4.82
C LEU A 18 5.99 16.10 3.45
N LYS A 19 7.09 16.85 3.26
CA LYS A 19 7.85 16.85 2.00
C LYS A 19 8.41 15.49 1.65
N ASN A 20 8.88 14.74 2.64
CA ASN A 20 9.37 13.38 2.41
C ASN A 20 8.22 12.46 1.99
N MET A 21 7.08 12.55 2.66
CA MET A 21 5.90 11.75 2.37
C MET A 21 5.30 12.04 0.98
N GLU A 22 5.27 13.30 0.57
CA GLU A 22 4.87 13.69 -0.80
C GLU A 22 5.76 13.01 -1.85
N ARG A 23 7.09 13.00 -1.65
CA ARG A 23 8.02 12.28 -2.54
C ARG A 23 7.72 10.79 -2.58
N HIS A 24 7.47 10.17 -1.42
CA HIS A 24 7.12 8.76 -1.35
C HIS A 24 5.83 8.46 -2.14
N LEU A 25 4.80 9.29 -1.99
CA LEU A 25 3.53 9.12 -2.72
C LEU A 25 3.69 9.27 -4.23
N ASN A 26 4.51 10.23 -4.69
CA ASN A 26 4.82 10.38 -6.11
C ASN A 26 5.54 9.15 -6.68
N VAL A 27 6.49 8.58 -5.94
CA VAL A 27 7.15 7.33 -6.34
C VAL A 27 6.14 6.19 -6.45
N ILE A 28 5.21 6.07 -5.48
CA ILE A 28 4.15 5.04 -5.52
C ILE A 28 3.30 5.20 -6.79
N ILE A 29 2.83 6.40 -7.12
CA ILE A 29 2.05 6.66 -8.33
C ILE A 29 2.78 6.19 -9.60
N ILE A 30 4.07 6.55 -9.72
CA ILE A 30 4.90 6.16 -10.87
C ILE A 30 5.04 4.64 -10.92
N THR A 31 5.38 4.00 -9.80
CA THR A 31 5.56 2.54 -9.75
C THR A 31 4.26 1.79 -10.05
N SER A 32 3.12 2.21 -9.50
CA SER A 32 1.80 1.62 -9.79
C SER A 32 1.41 1.79 -11.27
N SER A 33 1.76 2.92 -11.90
CA SER A 33 1.57 3.10 -13.34
C SER A 33 2.40 2.11 -14.15
N VAL A 34 3.68 1.95 -13.83
CA VAL A 34 4.57 1.00 -14.51
C VAL A 34 4.08 -0.43 -14.34
N VAL A 35 3.68 -0.82 -13.12
CA VAL A 35 3.12 -2.15 -12.84
C VAL A 35 1.85 -2.38 -13.66
N SER A 36 0.93 -1.41 -13.71
CA SER A 36 -0.28 -1.51 -14.53
C SER A 36 0.04 -1.72 -16.01
N SER A 37 1.02 -0.98 -16.55
CA SER A 37 1.47 -1.14 -17.93
C SER A 37 2.03 -2.54 -18.19
N ILE A 38 2.87 -3.07 -17.30
CA ILE A 38 3.42 -4.43 -17.41
C ILE A 38 2.29 -5.47 -17.40
N MET A 39 1.31 -5.31 -16.49
CA MET A 39 0.15 -6.21 -16.42
C MET A 39 -0.69 -6.18 -17.71
N VAL A 40 -0.93 -4.99 -18.28
CA VAL A 40 -1.64 -4.84 -19.56
C VAL A 40 -0.86 -5.50 -20.70
N SER A 41 0.45 -5.28 -20.76
CA SER A 41 1.32 -5.94 -21.75
C SER A 41 1.32 -7.46 -21.60
N ALA A 42 1.14 -7.98 -20.38
CA ALA A 42 1.07 -9.42 -20.12
C ALA A 42 -0.13 -10.09 -20.81
N PHE A 43 -1.25 -9.38 -20.96
CA PHE A 43 -2.41 -9.92 -21.69
C PHE A 43 -2.15 -10.14 -23.18
N SER A 44 -1.17 -9.44 -23.77
CA SER A 44 -0.91 -9.52 -25.21
C SER A 44 -0.25 -10.84 -25.63
N TRP A 45 0.56 -11.45 -24.76
CA TRP A 45 1.29 -12.69 -25.09
C TRP A 45 0.68 -13.93 -24.44
N ALA A 46 -0.24 -13.77 -23.49
CA ALA A 46 -0.93 -14.90 -22.89
C ALA A 46 -1.93 -15.52 -23.89
N PRO A 47 -1.78 -16.82 -24.26
CA PRO A 47 -2.60 -17.46 -25.27
C PRO A 47 -3.99 -17.79 -24.72
N PHE A 48 -4.89 -16.80 -24.74
CA PHE A 48 -6.29 -16.96 -24.35
C PHE A 48 -7.20 -17.44 -25.48
N SER A 49 -6.66 -17.56 -26.70
CA SER A 49 -7.41 -17.73 -27.94
C SER A 49 -7.48 -19.17 -28.45
N ASP A 50 -6.87 -20.14 -27.77
CA ASP A 50 -6.87 -21.51 -28.27
C ASP A 50 -8.05 -22.33 -27.73
N ASP A 51 -8.72 -22.97 -28.68
CA ASP A 51 -10.14 -23.28 -28.75
C ASP A 51 -10.55 -24.51 -27.90
N ARG A 52 -10.64 -24.30 -26.58
CA ARG A 52 -11.39 -25.17 -25.65
C ARG A 52 -11.91 -24.33 -24.48
N GLY A 53 -12.86 -23.46 -24.84
CA GLY A 53 -13.48 -22.49 -23.94
C GLY A 53 -13.97 -23.10 -22.63
N ASN A 54 -13.82 -22.35 -21.53
CA ASN A 54 -14.35 -22.64 -20.19
C ASN A 54 -13.48 -23.47 -19.24
N SER A 55 -12.15 -23.45 -19.38
CA SER A 55 -11.28 -23.89 -18.28
C SER A 55 -11.29 -22.83 -17.15
N VAL A 56 -11.79 -23.22 -15.97
CA VAL A 56 -11.88 -22.38 -14.75
C VAL A 56 -10.56 -21.67 -14.46
N CYS A 57 -9.42 -22.33 -14.70
CA CYS A 57 -8.08 -21.77 -14.51
C CYS A 57 -7.83 -20.50 -15.35
N VAL A 58 -8.28 -20.45 -16.61
CA VAL A 58 -8.09 -19.28 -17.48
C VAL A 58 -8.96 -18.11 -17.03
N GLN A 59 -10.19 -18.39 -16.58
CA GLN A 59 -11.08 -17.37 -16.02
C GLN A 59 -10.55 -16.82 -14.70
N LEU A 60 -9.97 -17.68 -13.85
CA LEU A 60 -9.31 -17.26 -12.61
C LEU A 60 -8.10 -16.35 -12.91
N VAL A 61 -7.22 -16.73 -13.84
CA VAL A 61 -6.07 -15.87 -14.22
C VAL A 61 -6.55 -14.51 -14.72
N LYS A 62 -7.56 -14.48 -15.59
CA LYS A 62 -8.17 -13.22 -16.05
C LYS A 62 -8.72 -12.40 -14.89
N ALA A 63 -9.53 -13.00 -14.02
CA ALA A 63 -10.11 -12.32 -12.87
C ALA A 63 -9.04 -11.77 -11.91
N THR A 64 -7.97 -12.55 -11.66
CA THR A 64 -6.85 -12.14 -10.82
C THR A 64 -6.07 -10.98 -11.45
N TRP A 65 -5.80 -11.02 -12.76
CA TRP A 65 -5.08 -9.93 -13.43
C TRP A 65 -5.92 -8.66 -13.55
N TYR A 66 -7.21 -8.76 -13.86
CA TYR A 66 -8.12 -7.60 -13.80
C TYR A 66 -8.22 -7.03 -12.38
N GLY A 67 -8.31 -7.89 -11.37
CA GLY A 67 -8.27 -7.48 -9.96
C GLY A 67 -6.98 -6.75 -9.59
N GLY A 68 -5.83 -7.25 -10.03
CA GLY A 68 -4.54 -6.59 -9.80
C GLY A 68 -4.42 -5.22 -10.49
N ILE A 69 -4.96 -5.06 -11.72
CA ILE A 69 -5.03 -3.75 -12.37
C ILE A 69 -5.92 -2.78 -11.57
N ILE A 70 -7.10 -3.21 -11.15
CA ILE A 70 -8.02 -2.38 -10.36
C ILE A 70 -7.35 -1.95 -9.05
N LEU A 71 -6.65 -2.86 -8.37
CA LEU A 71 -5.91 -2.53 -7.14
C LEU A 71 -4.77 -1.55 -7.39
N SER A 72 -4.05 -1.69 -8.51
CA SER A 72 -2.99 -0.76 -8.89
C SER A 72 -3.52 0.65 -9.20
N VAL A 73 -4.59 0.75 -9.98
CA VAL A 73 -5.26 2.03 -10.26
C VAL A 73 -5.84 2.64 -8.98
N SER A 74 -6.40 1.81 -8.09
CA SER A 74 -6.88 2.24 -6.78
C SER A 74 -5.75 2.76 -5.89
N SER A 75 -4.55 2.16 -5.97
CA SER A 75 -3.35 2.68 -5.30
C SER A 75 -2.97 4.07 -5.80
N ILE A 76 -3.00 4.30 -7.13
CA ILE A 76 -2.76 5.63 -7.73
C ILE A 76 -3.79 6.64 -7.22
N ALA A 77 -5.08 6.28 -7.25
CA ALA A 77 -6.15 7.14 -6.77
C ALA A 77 -6.00 7.50 -5.28
N ALA A 78 -5.71 6.51 -4.44
CA ALA A 78 -5.47 6.72 -3.01
C ALA A 78 -4.25 7.61 -2.75
N ALA A 79 -3.13 7.38 -3.46
CA ALA A 79 -1.95 8.21 -3.34
C ALA A 79 -2.22 9.67 -3.77
N SER A 80 -2.94 9.87 -4.88
CA SER A 80 -3.32 11.20 -5.37
C SER A 80 -4.22 11.96 -4.38
N GLN A 81 -5.18 11.27 -3.77
CA GLN A 81 -6.03 11.85 -2.72
C GLN A 81 -5.21 12.25 -1.48
N GLN A 82 -4.22 11.45 -1.10
CA GLN A 82 -3.32 11.77 0.01
C GLN A 82 -2.43 12.97 -0.29
N ILE A 83 -1.86 13.06 -1.50
CA ILE A 83 -1.08 14.24 -1.93
C ILE A 83 -1.94 15.50 -1.88
N THR A 84 -3.18 15.43 -2.38
CA THR A 84 -4.10 16.58 -2.34
C THR A 84 -4.39 17.01 -0.90
N SER A 85 -4.59 16.05 0.01
CA SER A 85 -4.80 16.34 1.43
C SER A 85 -3.56 16.99 2.07
N ILE A 86 -2.36 16.50 1.77
CA ILE A 86 -1.08 17.09 2.22
C ILE A 86 -0.94 18.52 1.71
N HIS A 87 -1.18 18.74 0.41
CA HIS A 87 -1.05 20.06 -0.20
C HIS A 87 -2.04 21.05 0.41
N ARG A 88 -3.26 20.58 0.74
CA ARG A 88 -4.23 21.41 1.47
C ARG A 88 -3.73 21.75 2.87
N LEU A 89 -3.04 20.84 3.56
CA LEU A 89 -2.46 21.10 4.89
C LEU A 89 -1.26 22.04 4.85
N ASP A 90 -0.44 22.01 3.79
CA ASP A 90 0.72 22.89 3.60
C ASP A 90 0.33 24.36 3.37
N LEU A 91 -0.86 24.60 2.82
CA LEU A 91 -1.40 25.94 2.57
C LEU A 91 -1.90 26.67 3.84
N TYR A 92 -2.09 25.97 4.96
CA TYR A 92 -2.55 26.60 6.20
C TYR A 92 -1.36 27.06 7.06
N PRO A 93 -1.30 28.33 7.50
CA PRO A 93 -0.23 28.83 8.37
C PRO A 93 -0.16 28.11 9.74
N GLU A 94 -1.29 27.58 10.21
CA GLU A 94 -1.42 26.72 11.42
C GLU A 94 -1.50 25.22 11.09
N GLY A 95 -1.14 24.83 9.86
CA GLY A 95 -1.28 23.45 9.37
C GLY A 95 -0.47 22.44 10.20
N CYS A 96 0.68 22.87 10.76
CA CYS A 96 1.49 22.01 11.61
C CYS A 96 0.83 21.74 12.98
N GLU A 97 0.11 22.71 13.55
CA GLU A 97 -0.62 22.52 14.80
C GLU A 97 -1.84 21.61 14.60
N MET A 98 -2.52 21.70 13.44
CA MET A 98 -3.57 20.77 13.04
C MET A 98 -3.02 19.35 12.83
N ILE A 99 -1.86 19.20 12.21
CA ILE A 99 -1.19 17.90 12.05
C ILE A 99 -0.79 17.32 13.41
N HIS A 100 -0.33 18.15 14.35
CA HIS A 100 -0.04 17.70 15.72
C HIS A 100 -1.29 17.27 16.47
N ARG A 101 -2.42 17.99 16.31
CA ARG A 101 -3.73 17.58 16.84
C ARG A 101 -4.29 16.32 16.18
N LEU A 102 -3.98 16.08 14.91
CA LEU A 102 -4.38 14.88 14.20
C LEU A 102 -3.52 13.68 14.62
N LEU A 103 -2.19 13.82 14.60
CA LEU A 103 -1.25 12.75 14.99
C LEU A 103 -1.21 12.49 16.50
N GLY A 104 -1.70 13.44 17.29
CA GLY A 104 -1.65 13.38 18.73
C GLY A 104 -2.99 13.51 19.41
N GLU A 105 -3.39 12.44 20.07
CA GLU A 105 -4.34 12.55 21.16
C GLU A 105 -3.64 13.31 22.29
N CYS A 106 -4.00 14.58 22.46
CA CYS A 106 -3.67 15.29 23.70
C CYS A 106 -4.49 14.60 24.79
N VAL A 107 -3.93 13.57 25.41
CA VAL A 107 -4.47 13.02 26.65
C VAL A 107 -4.34 14.14 27.68
N GLN A 108 -5.39 14.92 27.81
CA GLN A 108 -5.63 15.66 29.03
C GLN A 108 -5.91 14.59 30.07
N GLU A 109 -4.93 14.29 30.92
CA GLU A 109 -5.23 13.60 32.17
C GLU A 109 -6.34 14.41 32.86
N PRO A 110 -7.45 13.77 33.27
CA PRO A 110 -8.40 14.44 34.12
C PRO A 110 -7.66 14.85 35.38
N ALA A 111 -7.55 16.15 35.61
CA ALA A 111 -7.03 16.70 36.84
C ALA A 111 -7.88 16.14 38.00
N THR A 112 -7.37 15.10 38.65
CA THR A 112 -7.81 14.71 39.99
C THR A 112 -7.37 15.83 40.92
N SER A 113 -8.26 16.81 41.06
CA SER A 113 -8.23 17.80 42.11
C SER A 113 -8.17 17.07 43.45
N ASN A 114 -7.00 17.08 44.09
CA ASN A 114 -6.88 17.08 45.54
C ASN A 114 -5.53 17.70 45.91
N GLY A 115 -5.61 18.79 46.67
CA GLY A 115 -4.51 19.69 46.95
C GLY A 115 -3.50 19.19 47.98
N GLY A 116 -2.41 19.95 48.10
CA GLY A 116 -1.49 19.89 49.25
C GLY A 116 -0.02 20.01 48.87
N ASN A 117 0.53 21.22 49.06
CA ASN A 117 1.93 21.60 49.33
C ASN A 117 3.04 20.52 49.21
N GLN A 118 4.05 20.74 48.36
CA GLN A 118 5.42 21.07 48.80
C GLN A 118 6.41 21.27 47.62
N VAL A 119 7.38 22.15 47.87
CA VAL A 119 8.48 22.59 46.99
C VAL A 119 9.65 21.60 47.05
N ARG A 120 10.09 21.04 45.91
CA ARG A 120 11.52 20.84 45.52
C ARG A 120 11.66 20.03 44.22
N GLU A 121 12.12 20.73 43.18
CA GLU A 121 13.30 20.37 42.38
C GLU A 121 13.52 18.88 42.07
N THR A 122 12.89 18.41 41.00
CA THR A 122 13.54 17.61 39.95
C THR A 122 12.68 17.74 38.69
N ALA A 123 13.28 18.29 37.65
CA ALA A 123 12.69 18.40 36.32
C ALA A 123 12.59 17.02 35.67
N GLU A 124 11.74 16.15 36.21
CA GLU A 124 11.38 14.87 35.60
C GLU A 124 10.26 15.13 34.59
N LEU A 125 10.69 15.62 33.43
CA LEU A 125 10.19 15.34 32.08
C LEU A 125 8.88 14.51 32.01
N HIS A 126 7.75 15.05 32.48
CA HIS A 126 6.45 14.39 32.39
C HIS A 126 5.98 14.48 30.93
N ARG A 127 6.46 13.52 30.14
CA ARG A 127 6.20 13.42 28.70
C ARG A 127 4.71 13.12 28.51
N PRO A 128 3.93 13.96 27.84
CA PRO A 128 2.69 13.47 27.25
C PRO A 128 3.09 12.43 26.20
N MET A 129 2.91 11.15 26.52
CA MET A 129 3.11 10.08 25.56
C MET A 129 2.02 10.19 24.52
N VAL A 130 2.35 10.86 23.42
CA VAL A 130 1.42 11.02 22.33
C VAL A 130 1.31 9.70 21.58
N LYS A 131 0.20 8.97 21.80
CA LYS A 131 -0.08 7.72 21.09
C LYS A 131 -0.46 8.05 19.64
N LEU A 132 0.36 7.58 18.71
CA LEU A 132 0.08 7.67 17.28
C LEU A 132 -1.20 6.88 16.99
N ARG A 133 -2.23 7.53 16.46
CA ARG A 133 -3.50 6.86 16.13
C ARG A 133 -3.21 5.81 15.06
N LEU A 134 -3.36 4.52 15.42
CA LEU A 134 -3.11 3.38 14.52
C LEU A 134 -3.90 3.49 13.21
N SER A 135 -5.09 4.08 13.24
CA SER A 135 -5.91 4.33 12.04
C SER A 135 -5.29 5.32 11.06
N GLN A 136 -4.53 6.31 11.54
CA GLN A 136 -3.81 7.24 10.67
C GLN A 136 -2.58 6.58 10.05
N ALA A 137 -1.83 5.81 10.85
CA ALA A 137 -0.73 5.00 10.33
C ALA A 137 -1.22 4.03 9.23
N PHE A 138 -2.42 3.45 9.42
CA PHE A 138 -3.05 2.61 8.41
C PHE A 138 -3.43 3.41 7.16
N LEU A 139 -4.05 4.58 7.30
CA LEU A 139 -4.37 5.47 6.17
C LEU A 139 -3.13 5.76 5.32
N TRP A 140 -2.00 6.08 5.96
CA TRP A 140 -0.73 6.35 5.29
C TRP A 140 -0.14 5.14 4.55
N GLN A 141 -0.52 3.93 4.94
CA GLN A 141 -0.04 2.69 4.31
C GLN A 141 -0.99 2.15 3.23
N ILE A 142 -2.21 2.69 3.07
CA ILE A 142 -3.20 2.21 2.08
C ILE A 142 -2.61 2.11 0.66
N PRO A 143 -1.93 3.13 0.10
CA PRO A 143 -1.45 3.06 -1.28
C PRO A 143 -0.41 1.95 -1.48
N VAL A 144 0.46 1.75 -0.49
CA VAL A 144 1.49 0.71 -0.49
C VAL A 144 0.87 -0.68 -0.37
N MET A 145 -0.13 -0.84 0.49
CA MET A 145 -0.83 -2.12 0.67
C MET A 145 -1.61 -2.52 -0.59
N LEU A 146 -2.26 -1.56 -1.25
CA LEU A 146 -2.96 -1.81 -2.52
C LEU A 146 -1.99 -2.19 -3.65
N LEU A 147 -0.84 -1.52 -3.74
CA LEU A 147 0.20 -1.84 -4.73
C LEU A 147 0.81 -3.23 -4.46
N ASN A 148 1.16 -3.54 -3.22
CA ASN A 148 1.66 -4.86 -2.85
C ASN A 148 0.61 -5.94 -3.13
N GLY A 149 -0.67 -5.67 -2.87
CA GLY A 149 -1.78 -6.55 -3.24
C GLY A 149 -1.83 -6.81 -4.74
N SER A 150 -1.74 -5.75 -5.55
CA SER A 150 -1.68 -5.86 -7.02
C SER A 150 -0.52 -6.77 -7.49
N LEU A 151 0.67 -6.58 -6.93
CA LEU A 151 1.84 -7.40 -7.25
C LEU A 151 1.61 -8.87 -6.89
N TYR A 152 1.06 -9.17 -5.72
CA TYR A 152 0.74 -10.54 -5.33
C TYR A 152 -0.29 -11.19 -6.26
N LEU A 153 -1.34 -10.46 -6.65
CA LEU A 153 -2.33 -10.96 -7.62
C LEU A 153 -1.66 -11.24 -8.98
N PHE A 154 -0.80 -10.33 -9.44
CA PHE A 154 -0.09 -10.52 -10.70
C PHE A 154 0.81 -11.76 -10.68
N THR A 155 1.65 -11.90 -9.65
CA THR A 155 2.55 -13.04 -9.48
C THR A 155 1.76 -14.34 -9.34
N ALA A 156 0.68 -14.36 -8.56
CA ALA A 156 -0.16 -15.54 -8.42
C ALA A 156 -0.78 -15.96 -9.76
N GLY A 157 -1.28 -15.01 -10.56
CA GLY A 157 -1.81 -15.29 -11.89
C GLY A 157 -0.75 -15.81 -12.87
N LEU A 158 0.48 -15.31 -12.80
CA LEU A 158 1.60 -15.86 -13.58
C LEU A 158 1.96 -17.31 -13.16
N CYS A 159 1.98 -17.61 -11.87
CA CYS A 159 2.23 -18.97 -11.38
C CYS A 159 1.16 -19.95 -11.87
N ILE A 160 -0.12 -19.55 -11.83
CA ILE A 160 -1.23 -20.37 -12.33
C ILE A 160 -1.10 -20.58 -13.84
N LEU A 161 -0.75 -19.54 -14.60
CA LEU A 161 -0.56 -19.63 -16.05
C LEU A 161 0.60 -20.57 -16.41
N ALA A 162 1.74 -20.43 -15.74
CA ALA A 162 2.91 -21.29 -15.94
C ALA A 162 2.61 -22.76 -15.60
N TYR A 163 1.88 -23.00 -14.51
CA TYR A 163 1.45 -24.34 -14.14
C TYR A 163 0.53 -24.95 -15.20
N TRP A 164 -0.43 -24.17 -15.71
CA TRP A 164 -1.35 -24.61 -16.75
C TRP A 164 -0.63 -24.93 -18.07
N ASP A 165 0.31 -24.07 -18.48
CA ASP A 165 1.11 -24.26 -19.69
C ASP A 165 1.98 -25.53 -19.61
N PHE A 166 2.64 -25.74 -18.47
CA PHE A 166 3.41 -26.95 -18.21
C PHE A 166 2.54 -28.22 -18.27
N THR A 167 1.36 -28.17 -17.66
CA THR A 167 0.43 -29.30 -17.64
C THR A 167 -0.07 -29.65 -19.04
N LYS A 168 -0.35 -28.64 -19.87
CA LYS A 168 -0.71 -28.85 -21.29
C LYS A 168 0.42 -29.51 -22.08
N SER A 169 1.64 -28.97 -21.95
CA SER A 169 2.83 -29.50 -22.66
C SER A 169 3.11 -30.97 -22.31
N PHE A 170 2.94 -31.33 -21.03
CA PHE A 170 3.11 -32.71 -20.58
C PHE A 170 2.04 -33.66 -21.17
N HIS A 171 0.77 -33.25 -21.16
CA HIS A 171 -0.32 -34.07 -21.73
C HIS A 171 -0.15 -34.34 -23.22
N VAL A 172 0.23 -33.33 -24.01
CA VAL A 172 0.48 -33.49 -25.46
C VAL A 172 1.62 -34.48 -25.73
N SER A 173 2.67 -34.44 -24.91
CA SER A 173 3.81 -35.35 -25.05
C SER A 173 3.44 -36.81 -24.77
N VAL A 174 2.58 -37.06 -23.78
CA VAL A 174 2.13 -38.41 -23.43
C VAL A 174 1.24 -39.00 -24.53
N GLU A 175 0.27 -38.23 -25.05
CA GLU A 175 -0.58 -38.71 -26.14
C GLU A 175 0.23 -38.99 -27.42
N ALA A 176 1.20 -38.13 -27.75
CA ALA A 176 2.07 -38.34 -28.91
C ALA A 176 2.89 -39.65 -28.80
N VAL A 177 3.42 -39.96 -27.61
CA VAL A 177 4.15 -41.22 -27.36
C VAL A 177 3.21 -42.42 -27.45
N GLN A 178 1.99 -42.31 -26.94
CA GLN A 178 1.02 -43.41 -26.95
C GLN A 178 0.50 -43.75 -28.37
N VAL A 179 0.32 -42.73 -29.23
CA VAL A 179 -0.04 -42.92 -30.64
C VAL A 179 1.08 -43.61 -31.42
N ILE A 180 2.35 -43.27 -31.18
CA ILE A 180 3.49 -43.95 -31.82
C ILE A 180 3.59 -45.41 -31.36
N GLY A 181 3.37 -45.68 -30.07
CA GLY A 181 3.43 -47.04 -29.51
C GLY A 181 2.28 -47.96 -29.95
N THR A 182 1.18 -47.43 -30.50
CA THR A 182 0.05 -48.22 -31.03
C THR A 182 0.13 -48.49 -32.53
N LEU A 183 1.08 -47.85 -33.22
CA LEU A 183 1.34 -48.04 -34.66
C LEU A 183 2.47 -49.04 -34.96
N VAL A 184 3.14 -49.59 -33.93
CA VAL A 184 4.17 -50.64 -34.00
C VAL A 184 3.58 -51.96 -33.53
#